data_AF-A0A9W8BGT3-F1
#
_entry.id   AF-A0A9W8BGT3-F1
#
_cell.length_a   1.000
_cell.length_b   1.000
_cell.length_c   1.000
_cell.angle_alpha   90.00
_cell.angle_beta   90.00
_cell.angle_gamma   90.00
#
_symmetry.space_group_name_H-M   'P 1'
#
loop_
_entity.id
_entity.type
_entity.pdbx_description
1 polymer ?
#
loop_
_entity_poly.entity_id
_entity_poly.type
_entity_poly.pdbx_seq_one_letter_code
_entity_poly.pdbx_strand_id
1 'polypeptide(L)'
;MLLIGPVVGLPDQSDQHRLARRATPSDLSMVKAGLLVKNGKQTSCALGILDNQASIVSADCLNYKANGQVDMSVIYEAFINAAYDGSPARHAVLNVTIHPSYNPTTKANNVAVIQYNGGSTNAWHNYNAIGPDTWSNIVYSQQYISEIDTLTWATPQVYSQGSADSMCEQLSPLYTANEKDYTCSSGTLSPPSSSLSSCSVPYQMAYGLIGTTLFPAAIFSHVVVQGGSNLCQYSNQRSYYTMMSDYLMFASTVLNRTVYYYSGGNSTQPQQNPGYSMALPTGSSPSSAAVVGGDMYAKQSTGTPTSSSYRMSSSGQQRPTSVVESTSSSAPSDDPSSDGSSSGMSHRTIAIVAACSAVGALLLAVAAFFTVRWWRAHVARTRDPYKEAAAQRMLADGLGGASLPEEHFDALAPPPAYHPEEERRLSAARTPGTTEEIMPLPPSARNEDTYPDEKA
;
A
#
# COMPACT_ATOMS: atom_id res chain seq x y z
N MET A 1 20.81 32.13 1.44
CA MET A 1 20.81 31.26 0.24
C MET A 1 20.62 29.84 0.74
N LEU A 2 19.40 29.29 0.71
CA LEU A 2 19.18 27.89 1.12
C LEU A 2 19.64 26.98 -0.02
N LEU A 3 20.52 26.03 0.30
CA LEU A 3 20.83 24.91 -0.59
C LEU A 3 19.75 23.85 -0.39
N ILE A 4 18.78 23.81 -1.30
CA ILE A 4 17.77 22.74 -1.33
C ILE A 4 18.47 21.46 -1.77
N GLY A 5 18.44 20.42 -0.92
CA GLY A 5 19.04 19.13 -1.24
C GLY A 5 18.34 18.46 -2.43
N PRO A 6 19.08 17.81 -3.34
CA PRO A 6 18.48 17.16 -4.51
C PRO A 6 17.63 15.95 -4.07
N VAL A 7 16.55 15.72 -4.81
CA VAL A 7 15.74 14.49 -4.71
C VAL A 7 16.20 13.53 -5.81
N VAL A 8 16.41 12.25 -5.50
CA VAL A 8 17.09 11.30 -6.41
C VAL A 8 16.22 10.06 -6.65
N GLY A 9 15.92 9.79 -7.93
CA GLY A 9 15.26 8.57 -8.39
C GLY A 9 16.24 7.52 -8.96
N LEU A 10 15.78 6.28 -9.11
CA LEU A 10 16.51 5.17 -9.74
C LEU A 10 16.02 4.93 -11.18
N PRO A 11 16.87 4.40 -12.09
CA PRO A 11 16.48 4.07 -13.47
C PRO A 11 15.65 2.77 -13.57
N ASP A 12 14.91 2.68 -14.67
CA ASP A 12 13.83 1.73 -14.97
C ASP A 12 14.29 0.31 -15.44
N GLN A 13 13.41 -0.69 -15.27
CA GLN A 13 13.46 -2.00 -15.94
C GLN A 13 12.10 -2.32 -16.60
N SER A 14 12.08 -2.32 -17.93
CA SER A 14 10.86 -2.22 -18.73
C SER A 14 10.04 -3.51 -18.89
N ASP A 15 8.71 -3.33 -18.79
CA ASP A 15 7.60 -4.02 -19.47
C ASP A 15 7.64 -5.52 -19.82
N GLN A 16 6.72 -6.26 -19.18
CA GLN A 16 5.86 -7.23 -19.87
C GLN A 16 4.45 -7.25 -19.26
N HIS A 17 3.43 -7.45 -20.11
CA HIS A 17 2.03 -7.65 -19.69
C HIS A 17 1.88 -8.87 -18.76
N ARG A 18 1.91 -8.64 -17.45
CA ARG A 18 1.56 -9.64 -16.43
C ARG A 18 0.18 -9.34 -15.87
N LEU A 19 -0.58 -10.40 -15.59
CA LEU A 19 -1.73 -10.31 -14.69
C LEU A 19 -1.23 -9.70 -13.37
N ALA A 20 -1.88 -8.64 -12.88
CA ALA A 20 -1.44 -7.92 -11.69
C ALA A 20 -1.27 -8.90 -10.51
N ARG A 21 -0.02 -9.10 -10.07
CA ARG A 21 0.28 -9.96 -8.94
C ARG A 21 -0.41 -9.37 -7.72
N ARG A 22 -1.26 -10.16 -7.05
CA ARG A 22 -1.75 -9.77 -5.72
C ARG A 22 -0.56 -9.78 -4.78
N ALA A 23 -0.30 -8.65 -4.13
CA ALA A 23 0.69 -8.58 -3.07
C ALA A 23 0.36 -9.57 -1.97
N THR A 24 1.38 -10.26 -1.47
CA THR A 24 1.27 -11.21 -0.36
C THR A 24 1.81 -10.58 0.93
N PRO A 25 1.39 -11.03 2.12
CA PRO A 25 1.97 -10.57 3.39
C PRO A 25 3.50 -10.71 3.44
N SER A 26 4.07 -11.69 2.71
CA SER A 26 5.51 -11.89 2.55
C SER A 26 6.22 -10.77 1.77
N ASP A 27 5.52 -10.03 0.91
CA ASP A 27 6.10 -8.88 0.23
C ASP A 27 6.26 -7.71 1.23
N LEU A 28 5.33 -7.56 2.18
CA LEU A 28 5.41 -6.53 3.23
C LEU A 28 6.41 -6.87 4.34
N SER A 29 6.72 -8.15 4.59
CA SER A 29 7.81 -8.51 5.52
C SER A 29 9.19 -8.12 5.02
N MET A 30 9.33 -7.66 3.77
CA MET A 30 10.57 -7.09 3.23
C MET A 30 10.63 -5.56 3.33
N VAL A 31 9.53 -4.87 3.68
CA VAL A 31 9.45 -3.41 3.70
C VAL A 31 9.48 -2.87 5.13
N LYS A 32 10.33 -1.86 5.37
CA LYS A 32 10.36 -1.14 6.65
C LYS A 32 9.03 -0.42 6.86
N ALA A 33 8.36 -0.75 7.96
CA ALA A 33 7.12 -0.15 8.42
C ALA A 33 7.27 0.19 9.90
N GLY A 34 6.54 1.19 10.37
CA GLY A 34 6.54 1.54 11.78
C GLY A 34 5.17 1.94 12.31
N LEU A 35 5.10 2.02 13.64
CA LEU A 35 3.94 2.42 14.41
C LEU A 35 4.36 3.49 15.42
N LEU A 36 3.50 4.49 15.59
CA LEU A 36 3.61 5.44 16.69
C LEU A 36 3.10 4.77 17.97
N VAL A 37 3.92 4.79 19.01
CA VAL A 37 3.57 4.39 20.38
C VAL A 37 3.47 5.64 21.23
N LYS A 38 2.48 5.69 22.13
CA LYS A 38 2.25 6.80 23.07
C LYS A 38 2.22 6.28 24.49
N ASN A 39 3.09 6.76 25.37
CA ASN A 39 3.14 6.39 26.79
C ASN A 39 3.13 4.85 26.99
N GLY A 40 3.91 4.11 26.18
CA GLY A 40 3.95 2.65 26.20
C GLY A 40 2.68 1.94 25.68
N LYS A 41 1.81 2.63 24.93
CA LYS A 41 0.64 2.03 24.27
C LYS A 41 0.72 2.16 22.74
N GLN A 42 0.48 1.05 22.05
CA GLN A 42 0.33 1.04 20.59
C GLN A 42 -0.87 1.89 20.16
N THR A 43 -0.69 2.70 19.12
CA THR A 43 -1.76 3.44 18.45
C THR A 43 -2.11 2.80 17.11
N SER A 44 -3.21 3.21 16.48
CA SER A 44 -3.51 2.83 15.08
C SER A 44 -2.72 3.66 14.05
N CYS A 45 -1.75 4.47 14.47
CA CYS A 45 -1.08 5.44 13.63
C CYS A 45 0.25 4.86 13.11
N ALA A 46 0.26 4.48 11.84
CA ALA A 46 1.48 4.02 11.19
C ALA A 46 2.42 5.18 10.83
N LEU A 47 3.68 4.81 10.64
CA LEU A 47 4.78 5.68 10.26
C LEU A 47 5.18 5.38 8.82
N GLY A 48 5.03 6.38 7.96
CA GLY A 48 5.67 6.44 6.65
C GLY A 48 7.17 6.66 6.83
N ILE A 49 7.90 5.57 7.11
CA ILE A 49 9.35 5.57 7.32
C ILE A 49 10.05 6.22 6.12
N LEU A 50 10.83 7.27 6.36
CA LEU A 50 11.65 7.92 5.32
C LEU A 50 13.09 7.41 5.35
N ASP A 51 13.65 7.29 6.55
CA ASP A 51 15.02 6.85 6.82
C ASP A 51 15.15 6.34 8.27
N ASN A 52 16.37 5.96 8.67
CA ASN A 52 16.67 5.48 10.02
C ASN A 52 16.53 6.52 11.15
N GLN A 53 16.12 7.76 10.85
CA GLN A 53 16.03 8.87 11.80
C GLN A 53 14.72 9.71 11.67
N ALA A 54 13.89 9.48 10.65
CA ALA A 54 12.67 10.24 10.43
C ALA A 54 11.55 9.45 9.74
N SER A 55 10.32 9.85 10.07
CA SER A 55 9.09 9.33 9.46
C SER A 55 8.07 10.43 9.25
N ILE A 56 7.16 10.20 8.31
CA ILE A 56 5.90 10.95 8.20
C ILE A 56 4.83 10.22 9.00
N VAL A 57 4.01 10.96 9.76
CA VAL A 57 2.83 10.47 10.47
C VAL A 57 1.68 11.45 10.27
N SER A 58 0.44 11.00 10.45
CA SER A 58 -0.72 11.89 10.33
C SER A 58 -0.78 12.86 11.52
N ALA A 59 -0.97 14.15 11.26
CA ALA A 59 -0.95 15.18 12.31
C ALA A 59 -2.01 14.96 13.41
N ASP A 60 -3.18 14.41 13.04
CA ASP A 60 -4.28 14.06 13.96
C ASP A 60 -3.93 12.88 14.91
N CYS A 61 -2.80 12.20 14.68
CA CYS A 61 -2.26 11.17 15.57
C CYS A 61 -1.47 11.74 16.75
N LEU A 62 -1.30 13.06 16.86
CA LEU A 62 -0.53 13.71 17.93
C LEU A 62 -1.47 14.35 18.95
N ASN A 63 -1.02 14.46 20.20
CA ASN A 63 -1.74 15.20 21.23
C ASN A 63 -1.30 16.68 21.17
N TYR A 64 -2.24 17.59 21.40
CA TYR A 64 -2.01 19.04 21.30
C TYR A 64 -2.31 19.73 22.62
N LYS A 65 -1.49 20.72 22.97
CA LYS A 65 -1.72 21.64 24.07
C LYS A 65 -2.76 22.69 23.67
N ALA A 66 -3.32 23.40 24.65
CA ALA A 66 -4.31 24.47 24.41
C ALA A 66 -3.82 25.61 23.50
N ASN A 67 -2.50 25.79 23.31
CA ASN A 67 -1.91 26.75 22.39
C ASN A 67 -1.71 26.21 20.96
N GLY A 68 -2.22 25.02 20.64
CA GLY A 68 -2.09 24.39 19.32
C GLY A 68 -0.73 23.75 19.02
N GLN A 69 0.21 23.75 19.96
CA GLN A 69 1.49 23.04 19.81
C GLN A 69 1.37 21.57 20.20
N VAL A 70 2.20 20.71 19.60
CA VAL A 70 2.29 19.29 19.99
C VAL A 70 2.71 19.15 21.45
N ASP A 71 2.02 18.28 22.17
CA ASP A 71 2.30 18.01 23.57
C ASP A 71 3.43 16.99 23.73
N MET A 72 4.66 17.48 23.69
CA MET A 72 5.89 16.71 23.96
C MET A 72 6.04 16.25 25.42
N SER A 73 5.05 16.45 26.30
CA SER A 73 5.00 15.75 27.59
C SER A 73 4.43 14.33 27.48
N VAL A 74 3.73 14.03 26.38
CA VAL A 74 3.42 12.66 25.96
C VAL A 74 4.70 12.00 25.42
N ILE A 75 5.02 10.82 25.92
CA ILE A 75 6.16 10.02 25.45
C ILE A 75 5.77 9.41 24.11
N TYR A 76 6.27 9.97 23.01
CA TYR A 76 6.11 9.44 21.66
C TYR A 76 7.32 8.60 21.27
N GLU A 77 7.06 7.44 20.67
CA GLU A 77 8.11 6.51 20.27
C GLU A 77 7.79 5.94 18.89
N ALA A 78 8.81 5.85 18.04
CA ALA A 78 8.74 5.18 16.75
C ALA A 78 9.20 3.74 16.92
N PHE A 79 8.26 2.80 16.75
CA PHE A 79 8.55 1.36 16.74
C PHE A 79 8.64 0.94 15.27
N ILE A 80 9.75 0.32 14.87
CA ILE A 80 10.04 -0.05 13.47
C ILE A 80 10.22 -1.58 13.39
N ASN A 81 9.66 -2.20 12.35
CA ASN A 81 9.77 -3.64 12.15
C ASN A 81 11.17 -4.09 11.69
N ALA A 82 11.42 -5.41 11.80
CA ALA A 82 12.65 -6.03 11.31
C ALA A 82 12.85 -5.84 9.80
N ALA A 83 11.82 -6.10 8.99
CA ALA A 83 11.91 -6.07 7.53
C ALA A 83 13.17 -6.81 7.00
N TYR A 84 13.87 -6.22 6.02
CA TYR A 84 15.04 -6.80 5.36
C TYR A 84 16.32 -6.90 6.21
N ASP A 85 16.44 -6.19 7.33
CA ASP A 85 17.66 -6.21 8.18
C ASP A 85 17.54 -7.10 9.43
N GLY A 86 16.40 -7.79 9.59
CA GLY A 86 16.15 -8.71 10.70
C GLY A 86 16.01 -8.05 12.08
N SER A 87 16.12 -6.73 12.18
CA SER A 87 16.32 -6.01 13.45
C SER A 87 15.17 -5.03 13.72
N PRO A 88 14.19 -5.39 14.59
CA PRO A 88 13.17 -4.44 15.02
C PRO A 88 13.81 -3.38 15.94
N ALA A 89 13.28 -2.17 15.92
CA ALA A 89 13.86 -1.05 16.64
C ALA A 89 12.81 -0.18 17.33
N ARG A 90 13.23 0.50 18.40
CA ARG A 90 12.42 1.45 19.18
C ARG A 90 13.24 2.73 19.35
N HIS A 91 12.69 3.85 18.93
CA HIS A 91 13.35 5.15 19.03
C HIS A 91 12.42 6.17 19.70
N ALA A 92 12.94 6.90 20.69
CA ALA A 92 12.24 8.04 21.25
C ALA A 92 12.15 9.16 20.20
N VAL A 93 10.96 9.75 20.04
CA VAL A 93 10.76 10.91 19.15
C VAL A 93 11.31 12.16 19.83
N LEU A 94 12.25 12.81 19.16
CA LEU A 94 12.99 13.98 19.65
C LEU A 94 12.33 15.30 19.21
N ASN A 95 11.78 15.33 18.00
CA ASN A 95 11.18 16.53 17.43
C ASN A 95 9.99 16.17 16.53
N VAL A 96 9.02 17.08 16.44
CA VAL A 96 7.78 16.91 15.67
C VAL A 96 7.43 18.23 14.99
N THR A 97 7.36 18.21 13.65
CA THR A 97 6.96 19.36 12.84
C THR A 97 5.64 19.06 12.13
N ILE A 98 4.58 19.77 12.51
CA ILE A 98 3.28 19.70 11.82
C ILE A 98 3.35 20.48 10.51
N HIS A 99 2.66 20.01 9.47
CA HIS A 99 2.51 20.78 8.24
C HIS A 99 1.77 22.11 8.52
N PRO A 100 2.30 23.28 8.09
CA PRO A 100 1.77 24.59 8.49
C PRO A 100 0.32 24.82 8.04
N SER A 101 -0.10 24.20 6.94
CA SER A 101 -1.47 24.27 6.42
C SER A 101 -2.40 23.16 6.96
N TYR A 102 -2.01 22.43 8.01
CA TYR A 102 -2.86 21.41 8.62
C TYR A 102 -4.15 22.01 9.18
N ASN A 103 -5.30 21.47 8.75
CA ASN A 103 -6.60 21.85 9.27
C ASN A 103 -7.20 20.70 10.10
N PRO A 104 -7.29 20.82 11.43
CA PRO A 104 -7.80 19.75 12.27
C PRO A 104 -9.31 19.49 12.13
N THR A 105 -10.07 20.40 11.51
CA THR A 105 -11.51 20.23 11.27
C THR A 105 -11.76 19.45 9.99
N THR A 106 -11.15 19.85 8.87
CA THR A 106 -11.35 19.18 7.57
C THR A 106 -10.42 17.99 7.37
N LYS A 107 -9.31 17.90 8.12
CA LYS A 107 -8.17 17.00 7.91
C LYS A 107 -7.40 17.25 6.60
N ALA A 108 -7.53 18.44 6.01
CA ALA A 108 -6.63 18.90 4.95
C ALA A 108 -5.19 19.01 5.48
N ASN A 109 -4.22 18.58 4.67
CA ASN A 109 -2.79 18.54 5.02
C ASN A 109 -2.50 17.86 6.37
N ASN A 110 -3.17 16.73 6.65
CA ASN A 110 -3.05 15.96 7.88
C ASN A 110 -1.73 15.19 7.97
N VAL A 111 -0.62 15.93 8.05
CA VAL A 111 0.74 15.43 7.91
C VAL A 111 1.66 16.09 8.93
N ALA A 112 2.51 15.29 9.55
CA ALA A 112 3.57 15.71 10.44
C ALA A 112 4.84 14.90 10.16
N VAL A 113 6.00 15.53 10.34
CA VAL A 113 7.31 14.88 10.28
C VAL A 113 7.79 14.67 11.71
N ILE A 114 8.11 13.43 12.05
CA ILE A 114 8.73 13.09 13.33
C ILE A 114 10.21 12.75 13.12
N GLN A 115 11.05 13.20 14.04
CA GLN A 115 12.48 12.93 14.07
C GLN A 115 12.82 12.12 15.32
N TYR A 116 13.67 11.12 15.18
CA TYR A 116 14.10 10.21 16.24
C TYR A 116 15.56 9.81 16.03
N ASN A 117 16.26 9.41 17.10
CA ASN A 117 17.65 8.96 16.97
C ASN A 117 17.71 7.46 16.65
N GLY A 118 18.07 7.14 15.41
CA GLY A 118 18.30 5.76 14.96
C GLY A 118 19.40 5.02 15.71
N GLY A 119 20.38 5.72 16.30
CA GLY A 119 21.53 5.15 17.02
C GLY A 119 22.52 4.36 16.15
N SER A 120 22.11 3.88 14.98
CA SER A 120 22.93 3.09 14.05
C SER A 120 23.93 3.95 13.28
N THR A 121 25.17 3.46 13.16
CA THR A 121 26.17 3.98 12.21
C THR A 121 25.75 3.76 10.76
N ASN A 122 24.90 2.77 10.51
CA ASN A 122 24.42 2.41 9.18
C ASN A 122 23.21 3.30 8.86
N ALA A 123 23.45 4.33 8.05
CA ALA A 123 22.39 5.12 7.42
C ALA A 123 21.71 4.28 6.35
N TRP A 124 20.39 4.17 6.44
CA TRP A 124 19.55 3.58 5.40
C TRP A 124 18.34 4.48 5.14
N HIS A 125 17.86 4.45 3.92
CA HIS A 125 16.72 5.22 3.44
C HIS A 125 15.64 4.30 2.89
N ASN A 126 14.41 4.79 2.87
CA ASN A 126 13.26 4.10 2.31
C ASN A 126 12.81 4.83 1.04
N TYR A 127 12.41 4.08 0.01
CA TYR A 127 11.93 4.66 -1.24
C TYR A 127 10.41 4.77 -1.20
N ASN A 128 9.89 6.00 -1.26
CA ASN A 128 8.46 6.28 -1.26
C ASN A 128 7.89 6.26 -2.69
N ALA A 129 6.74 5.63 -2.90
CA ALA A 129 6.09 5.54 -4.20
C ALA A 129 5.58 6.92 -4.64
N ILE A 130 5.82 7.29 -5.90
CA ILE A 130 5.15 8.40 -6.58
C ILE A 130 4.58 7.92 -7.92
N GLY A 131 3.80 8.77 -8.59
CA GLY A 131 3.18 8.46 -9.88
C GLY A 131 2.14 7.34 -9.78
N PRO A 132 0.94 7.62 -9.21
CA PRO A 132 -0.10 6.61 -9.00
C PRO A 132 -0.57 5.93 -10.30
N ASP A 133 -0.42 6.61 -11.42
CA ASP A 133 -0.62 6.14 -12.80
C ASP A 133 0.36 5.04 -13.23
N THR A 134 1.52 4.94 -12.59
CA THR A 134 2.53 3.89 -12.84
C THR A 134 2.33 2.65 -11.98
N TRP A 135 1.37 2.66 -11.04
CA TRP A 135 1.18 1.57 -10.09
C TRP A 135 0.24 0.52 -10.67
N SER A 136 0.64 -0.75 -10.61
CA SER A 136 -0.19 -1.88 -11.02
C SER A 136 -1.33 -2.19 -10.04
N ASN A 137 -1.20 -1.75 -8.78
CA ASN A 137 -2.19 -1.91 -7.71
C ASN A 137 -1.88 -0.99 -6.52
N ILE A 138 -2.89 -0.75 -5.68
CA ILE A 138 -2.74 -0.15 -4.35
C ILE A 138 -3.02 -1.22 -3.28
N VAL A 139 -2.09 -1.34 -2.34
CA VAL A 139 -2.15 -2.33 -1.26
C VAL A 139 -2.24 -1.61 0.07
N TYR A 140 -3.38 -1.72 0.71
CA TYR A 140 -3.62 -1.22 2.06
C TYR A 140 -3.10 -2.24 3.06
N SER A 141 -2.41 -1.78 4.12
CA SER A 141 -1.90 -2.67 5.16
C SER A 141 -2.11 -2.15 6.58
N GLN A 142 -2.23 -3.10 7.49
CA GLN A 142 -2.23 -2.88 8.94
C GLN A 142 -1.11 -3.72 9.52
N GLN A 143 -0.22 -3.04 10.25
CA GLN A 143 0.81 -3.64 11.06
C GLN A 143 0.37 -3.59 12.53
N TYR A 144 0.77 -4.59 13.31
CA TYR A 144 0.62 -4.54 14.76
C TYR A 144 1.72 -5.33 15.46
N ILE A 145 2.03 -4.87 16.66
CA ILE A 145 2.93 -5.50 17.62
C ILE A 145 2.04 -6.37 18.52
N SER A 146 2.29 -7.68 18.53
CA SER A 146 1.56 -8.62 19.39
C SER A 146 2.08 -8.63 20.82
N GLU A 147 3.37 -8.32 21.02
CA GLU A 147 3.97 -8.14 22.33
C GLU A 147 4.90 -6.92 22.31
N ILE A 148 4.60 -5.92 23.16
CA ILE A 148 5.18 -4.58 23.06
C ILE A 148 6.56 -4.50 23.72
N ASP A 149 6.76 -5.25 24.80
CA ASP A 149 8.03 -5.25 25.55
C ASP A 149 9.15 -5.97 24.79
N THR A 150 8.80 -6.96 23.95
CA THR A 150 9.74 -7.72 23.11
C THR A 150 9.81 -7.24 21.67
N LEU A 151 9.08 -6.17 21.30
CA LEU A 151 8.92 -5.69 19.92
C LEU A 151 8.51 -6.80 18.93
N THR A 152 7.68 -7.76 19.36
CA THR A 152 7.25 -8.86 18.49
C THR A 152 6.13 -8.40 17.56
N TRP A 153 6.46 -8.27 16.28
CA TRP A 153 5.51 -7.92 15.22
C TRP A 153 4.74 -9.16 14.77
N ALA A 154 3.44 -9.00 14.57
CA ALA A 154 2.59 -10.03 14.01
C ALA A 154 2.57 -9.97 12.47
N THR A 155 1.97 -11.00 11.84
CA THR A 155 1.82 -11.05 10.38
C THR A 155 0.99 -9.86 9.87
N PRO A 156 1.52 -9.04 8.94
CA PRO A 156 0.80 -7.90 8.37
C PRO A 156 -0.52 -8.35 7.73
N GLN A 157 -1.58 -7.59 7.97
CA GLN A 157 -2.87 -7.82 7.31
C GLN A 157 -2.99 -6.89 6.10
N VAL A 158 -3.42 -7.43 4.96
CA VAL A 158 -3.43 -6.72 3.68
C VAL A 158 -4.79 -6.71 3.01
N TYR A 159 -5.10 -5.63 2.30
CA TYR A 159 -6.27 -5.49 1.46
C TYR A 159 -5.87 -4.79 0.15
N SER A 160 -6.22 -5.41 -0.98
CA SER A 160 -6.07 -4.80 -2.31
C SER A 160 -7.45 -4.50 -2.87
N GLN A 161 -7.66 -3.25 -3.27
CA GLN A 161 -8.94 -2.81 -3.82
C GLN A 161 -8.95 -2.98 -5.34
N GLY A 162 -9.97 -3.64 -5.88
CA GLY A 162 -10.02 -3.96 -7.32
C GLY A 162 -10.37 -2.80 -8.24
N SER A 163 -11.08 -1.78 -7.73
CA SER A 163 -11.51 -0.60 -8.49
C SER A 163 -11.68 0.61 -7.57
N ALA A 164 -11.59 1.82 -8.12
CA ALA A 164 -11.96 3.03 -7.38
C ALA A 164 -13.40 2.93 -6.85
N ASP A 165 -13.63 3.46 -5.65
CA ASP A 165 -14.92 3.40 -4.95
C ASP A 165 -15.62 4.75 -5.08
N SER A 166 -16.67 4.82 -5.89
CA SER A 166 -17.34 6.08 -6.26
C SER A 166 -18.02 6.80 -5.08
N MET A 167 -18.11 6.18 -3.90
CA MET A 167 -18.55 6.85 -2.68
C MET A 167 -17.48 7.76 -2.08
N CYS A 168 -16.21 7.61 -2.48
CA CYS A 168 -15.10 8.41 -1.97
C CYS A 168 -15.26 9.91 -2.26
N GLU A 169 -15.65 10.27 -3.48
CA GLU A 169 -15.99 11.64 -3.87
C GLU A 169 -17.29 12.12 -3.20
N GLN A 170 -18.32 11.27 -3.17
CA GLN A 170 -19.65 11.65 -2.65
C GLN A 170 -19.64 11.99 -1.15
N LEU A 171 -18.80 11.31 -0.36
CA LEU A 171 -18.75 11.51 1.09
C LEU A 171 -17.77 12.62 1.52
N SER A 172 -16.70 12.87 0.76
CA SER A 172 -15.66 13.84 1.14
C SER A 172 -15.46 14.91 0.08
N PRO A 173 -16.04 16.12 0.28
CA PRO A 173 -15.73 17.29 -0.57
C PRO A 173 -14.24 17.63 -0.59
N LEU A 174 -13.50 17.30 0.48
CA LEU A 174 -12.05 17.45 0.51
C LEU A 174 -11.37 16.50 -0.48
N TYR A 175 -11.85 15.26 -0.62
CA TYR A 175 -11.34 14.35 -1.65
C TYR A 175 -11.68 14.84 -3.06
N THR A 176 -12.92 15.26 -3.33
CA THR A 176 -13.33 15.81 -4.64
C THR A 176 -12.49 17.02 -5.06
N ALA A 177 -12.06 17.85 -4.11
CA ALA A 177 -11.19 19.00 -4.40
C ALA A 177 -9.70 18.62 -4.59
N ASN A 178 -9.29 17.39 -4.25
CA ASN A 178 -7.90 16.95 -4.09
C ASN A 178 -7.72 15.47 -4.49
N GLU A 179 -8.36 15.01 -5.57
CA GLU A 179 -8.47 13.57 -5.92
C GLU A 179 -7.11 12.87 -6.13
N LYS A 180 -6.07 13.64 -6.46
CA LYS A 180 -4.70 13.13 -6.68
C LYS A 180 -3.88 13.05 -5.39
N ASP A 181 -4.27 13.81 -4.38
CA ASP A 181 -3.52 14.01 -3.12
C ASP A 181 -3.99 13.02 -2.03
N TYR A 182 -4.95 12.17 -2.39
CA TYR A 182 -5.50 11.08 -1.58
C TYR A 182 -5.61 9.79 -2.38
N THR A 183 -5.51 8.67 -1.68
CA THR A 183 -6.19 7.44 -2.10
C THR A 183 -7.27 7.07 -1.08
N CYS A 184 -8.26 6.27 -1.47
CA CYS A 184 -9.46 6.03 -0.68
C CYS A 184 -9.93 4.58 -0.74
N SER A 185 -10.41 4.07 0.41
CA SER A 185 -10.87 2.70 0.56
C SER A 185 -12.07 2.51 1.50
N SER A 186 -12.94 1.58 1.15
CA SER A 186 -13.94 0.97 2.05
C SER A 186 -13.37 -0.17 2.90
N GLY A 187 -12.12 -0.59 2.66
CA GLY A 187 -11.45 -1.64 3.43
C GLY A 187 -11.30 -1.27 4.91
N THR A 188 -11.81 -2.12 5.79
CA THR A 188 -11.61 -2.07 7.24
C THR A 188 -11.32 -3.46 7.77
N LEU A 189 -10.75 -3.53 8.98
CA LEU A 189 -10.26 -4.75 9.58
C LEU A 189 -10.61 -4.79 11.07
N SER A 190 -11.07 -5.95 11.54
CA SER A 190 -11.23 -6.19 12.97
C SER A 190 -9.89 -6.02 13.68
N PRO A 191 -9.82 -5.25 14.77
CA PRO A 191 -8.57 -4.98 15.48
C PRO A 191 -7.96 -6.31 15.98
N PRO A 192 -6.62 -6.41 16.00
CA PRO A 192 -5.93 -7.68 16.25
C PRO A 192 -6.07 -8.18 17.69
N SER A 193 -6.49 -7.31 18.60
CA SER A 193 -6.93 -7.67 19.95
C SER A 193 -8.14 -6.81 20.33
N SER A 194 -9.11 -7.40 21.01
CA SER A 194 -10.25 -6.70 21.62
C SER A 194 -9.82 -5.70 22.71
N SER A 195 -8.59 -5.80 23.23
CA SER A 195 -8.01 -4.83 24.15
C SER A 195 -7.60 -3.50 23.49
N LEU A 196 -7.47 -3.46 22.16
CA LEU A 196 -7.15 -2.23 21.40
C LEU A 196 -8.40 -1.52 20.90
N SER A 197 -9.40 -2.29 20.47
CA SER A 197 -10.67 -1.78 19.93
C SER A 197 -11.67 -2.94 19.87
N SER A 198 -12.96 -2.63 19.96
CA SER A 198 -14.08 -3.55 19.68
C SER A 198 -14.63 -3.44 18.25
N CYS A 199 -14.17 -2.44 17.48
CA CYS A 199 -14.77 -2.06 16.20
C CYS A 199 -13.74 -2.09 15.07
N SER A 200 -14.18 -2.44 13.87
CA SER A 200 -13.32 -2.47 12.69
C SER A 200 -12.70 -1.11 12.43
N VAL A 201 -11.38 -1.08 12.29
CA VAL A 201 -10.61 0.14 12.02
C VAL A 201 -10.12 0.14 10.57
N PRO A 202 -9.74 1.30 10.02
CA PRO A 202 -9.01 1.39 8.76
C PRO A 202 -7.69 0.59 8.77
N TYR A 203 -7.22 0.30 7.57
CA TYR A 203 -5.80 0.03 7.35
C TYR A 203 -5.00 1.32 7.62
N GLN A 204 -3.71 1.20 7.95
CA GLN A 204 -2.93 2.32 8.49
C GLN A 204 -2.05 2.98 7.41
N MET A 205 -1.66 2.21 6.39
CA MET A 205 -0.80 2.62 5.28
C MET A 205 -1.39 2.12 3.96
N ALA A 206 -1.06 2.80 2.87
CA ALA A 206 -1.19 2.29 1.51
C ALA A 206 0.19 2.23 0.82
N TYR A 207 0.38 1.23 -0.02
CA TYR A 207 1.60 0.95 -0.78
C TYR A 207 1.27 0.90 -2.27
N GLY A 208 2.13 1.50 -3.10
CA GLY A 208 2.08 1.36 -4.55
C GLY A 208 2.85 0.11 -4.98
N LEU A 209 2.23 -0.74 -5.79
CA LEU A 209 2.87 -1.92 -6.38
C LEU A 209 3.43 -1.56 -7.77
N ILE A 210 4.74 -1.36 -7.86
CA ILE A 210 5.45 -1.08 -9.13
C ILE A 210 6.27 -2.31 -9.49
N GLY A 211 6.01 -2.87 -10.68
CA GLY A 211 6.56 -4.17 -11.08
C GLY A 211 6.14 -5.30 -10.14
N THR A 212 7.06 -5.74 -9.28
CA THR A 212 6.81 -6.75 -8.22
C THR A 212 7.09 -6.23 -6.81
N THR A 213 7.39 -4.94 -6.65
CA THR A 213 7.89 -4.34 -5.41
C THR A 213 6.89 -3.36 -4.83
N LEU A 214 6.72 -3.41 -3.50
CA LEU A 214 5.86 -2.49 -2.75
C LEU A 214 6.69 -1.34 -2.19
N PHE A 215 6.21 -0.12 -2.43
CA PHE A 215 6.79 1.11 -1.89
C PHE A 215 5.73 1.86 -1.07
N PRO A 216 6.05 2.39 0.13
CA PRO A 216 5.10 3.19 0.91
C PRO A 216 4.61 4.39 0.09
N ALA A 217 3.30 4.60 0.04
CA ALA A 217 2.68 5.53 -0.89
C ALA A 217 1.76 6.57 -0.21
N ALA A 218 1.00 6.14 0.80
CA ALA A 218 0.10 7.02 1.53
C ALA A 218 -0.04 6.58 2.99
N ILE A 219 -0.31 7.55 3.87
CA ILE A 219 -0.57 7.33 5.31
C ILE A 219 -2.06 7.52 5.60
N PHE A 220 -2.63 6.72 6.50
CA PHE A 220 -4.04 6.87 6.88
C PHE A 220 -4.30 8.25 7.51
N SER A 221 -5.18 9.05 6.91
CA SER A 221 -5.50 10.41 7.37
C SER A 221 -6.77 10.42 8.21
N HIS A 222 -7.89 10.01 7.63
CA HIS A 222 -9.21 10.07 8.26
C HIS A 222 -10.22 9.13 7.63
N VAL A 223 -11.29 8.83 8.36
CA VAL A 223 -12.51 8.21 7.86
C VAL A 223 -13.57 9.29 7.71
N VAL A 224 -14.36 9.23 6.63
CA VAL A 224 -15.68 9.86 6.60
C VAL A 224 -16.74 8.79 6.81
N VAL A 225 -17.61 9.03 7.79
CA VAL A 225 -18.64 8.09 8.25
C VAL A 225 -20.01 8.70 7.98
N GLN A 226 -20.87 8.00 7.25
CA GLN A 226 -22.24 8.46 6.99
C GLN A 226 -23.19 8.01 8.11
N GLY A 227 -23.89 8.97 8.73
CA GLY A 227 -24.85 8.76 9.80
C GLY A 227 -24.42 9.31 11.16
N GLY A 228 -23.12 9.48 11.40
CA GLY A 228 -22.57 9.98 12.65
C GLY A 228 -21.08 9.64 12.80
N SER A 229 -20.46 9.93 13.95
CA SER A 229 -19.02 9.73 14.18
C SER A 229 -18.62 8.33 14.68
N ASN A 230 -19.58 7.41 14.83
CA ASN A 230 -19.33 6.11 15.47
C ASN A 230 -18.99 5.00 14.45
N LEU A 231 -17.69 4.74 14.28
CA LEU A 231 -17.12 3.68 13.42
C LEU A 231 -17.69 2.27 13.69
N CYS A 232 -18.26 2.04 14.89
CA CYS A 232 -18.85 0.76 15.30
C CYS A 232 -20.29 0.57 14.83
N GLN A 233 -21.02 1.66 14.63
CA GLN A 233 -22.47 1.65 14.35
C GLN A 233 -22.79 1.83 12.87
N TYR A 234 -21.96 2.59 12.15
CA TYR A 234 -22.22 2.97 10.76
C TYR A 234 -21.32 2.19 9.79
N SER A 235 -21.94 1.34 8.97
CA SER A 235 -21.23 0.52 7.98
C SER A 235 -20.79 1.31 6.73
N ASN A 236 -21.50 2.40 6.37
CA ASN A 236 -21.11 3.22 5.23
C ASN A 236 -20.05 4.25 5.64
N GLN A 237 -18.79 3.82 5.56
CA GLN A 237 -17.62 4.62 5.87
C GLN A 237 -16.55 4.49 4.78
N ARG A 238 -15.72 5.52 4.61
CA ARG A 238 -14.59 5.55 3.68
C ARG A 238 -13.35 6.10 4.35
N SER A 239 -12.25 5.38 4.21
CA SER A 239 -10.93 5.72 4.75
C SER A 239 -10.12 6.42 3.67
N TYR A 240 -9.60 7.60 3.98
CA TYR A 240 -8.80 8.45 3.10
C TYR A 240 -7.36 8.48 3.60
N TYR A 241 -6.43 8.28 2.67
CA TYR A 241 -5.01 8.15 2.95
C TYR A 241 -4.29 9.27 2.21
N THR A 242 -3.58 10.12 2.94
CA THR A 242 -2.86 11.26 2.36
C THR A 242 -1.61 10.75 1.65
N MET A 243 -1.48 11.12 0.37
CA MET A 243 -0.41 10.68 -0.51
C MET A 243 0.93 11.28 -0.06
N MET A 244 1.95 10.46 0.12
CA MET A 244 3.25 10.91 0.63
C MET A 244 4.01 11.74 -0.41
N SER A 245 3.77 11.49 -1.71
CA SER A 245 4.32 12.20 -2.87
C SER A 245 4.29 13.73 -2.74
N ASP A 246 3.23 14.26 -2.13
CA ASP A 246 2.96 15.70 -2.07
C ASP A 246 3.65 16.38 -0.89
N TYR A 247 4.19 15.58 0.04
CA TYR A 247 4.82 16.05 1.28
C TYR A 247 6.30 15.62 1.40
N LEU A 248 6.88 14.89 0.43
CA LEU A 248 8.30 14.53 0.46
C LEU A 248 9.21 15.77 0.47
N MET A 249 8.85 16.84 -0.25
CA MET A 249 9.62 18.09 -0.25
C MET A 249 9.46 18.90 1.04
N PHE A 250 8.27 18.88 1.65
CA PHE A 250 8.06 19.40 3.00
C PHE A 250 8.96 18.66 4.00
N ALA A 251 8.99 17.33 3.96
CA ALA A 251 9.85 16.51 4.81
C ALA A 251 11.34 16.78 4.56
N SER A 252 11.80 16.81 3.30
CA SER A 252 13.17 17.18 2.92
C SER A 252 13.60 18.52 3.52
N THR A 253 12.72 19.53 3.46
CA THR A 253 12.96 20.87 4.01
C THR A 253 13.01 20.88 5.54
N VAL A 254 12.12 20.14 6.21
CA VAL A 254 12.09 20.02 7.68
C VAL A 254 13.33 19.29 8.23
N LEU A 255 13.79 18.26 7.50
CA LEU A 255 14.91 17.41 7.91
C LEU A 255 16.27 17.96 7.43
N ASN A 256 16.27 18.93 6.52
CA ASN A 256 17.45 19.47 5.83
C ASN A 256 18.33 18.37 5.20
N ARG A 257 17.69 17.36 4.58
CA ARG A 257 18.35 16.25 3.87
C ARG A 257 17.44 15.63 2.81
N THR A 258 18.06 14.95 1.83
CA THR A 258 17.36 14.22 0.77
C THR A 258 16.41 13.15 1.34
N VAL A 259 15.17 13.19 0.87
CA VAL A 259 14.17 12.12 1.05
C VAL A 259 14.06 11.35 -0.26
N TYR A 260 14.02 10.01 -0.19
CA TYR A 260 14.10 9.15 -1.37
C TYR A 260 12.72 8.72 -1.86
N TYR A 261 12.60 8.56 -3.17
CA TYR A 261 11.35 8.17 -3.84
C TYR A 261 11.63 7.26 -5.04
N TYR A 262 10.60 6.51 -5.44
CA TYR A 262 10.63 5.64 -6.60
C TYR A 262 9.38 5.84 -7.47
N SER A 263 9.59 5.77 -8.78
CA SER A 263 8.59 5.96 -9.83
C SER A 263 8.82 4.87 -10.88
N GLY A 264 7.74 4.32 -11.45
CA GLY A 264 7.86 3.47 -12.63
C GLY A 264 8.16 4.24 -13.93
N GLY A 265 8.07 5.58 -13.91
CA GLY A 265 8.33 6.44 -15.05
C GLY A 265 9.42 7.48 -14.79
N ASN A 266 10.35 7.62 -15.73
CA ASN A 266 11.52 8.52 -15.64
C ASN A 266 11.17 10.03 -15.55
N SER A 267 9.96 10.42 -15.93
CA SER A 267 9.50 11.82 -15.93
C SER A 267 8.77 12.25 -14.66
N THR A 268 8.31 11.31 -13.83
CA THR A 268 7.51 11.65 -12.64
C THR A 268 8.40 12.15 -11.51
N GLN A 269 7.96 13.24 -10.88
CA GLN A 269 8.65 13.92 -9.79
C GLN A 269 7.66 14.15 -8.64
N PRO A 270 8.12 14.14 -7.37
CA PRO A 270 7.27 14.54 -6.25
C PRO A 270 6.89 16.02 -6.36
N GLN A 271 5.91 16.45 -5.55
CA GLN A 271 5.58 17.87 -5.41
C GLN A 271 6.83 18.67 -4.99
N GLN A 272 7.16 19.72 -5.73
CA GLN A 272 8.39 20.50 -5.53
C GLN A 272 8.19 21.72 -4.61
N ASN A 273 6.95 22.06 -4.25
CA ASN A 273 6.66 23.13 -3.29
C ASN A 273 6.69 22.59 -1.84
N PRO A 274 7.65 22.98 -0.98
CA PRO A 274 7.67 22.57 0.43
C PRO A 274 6.54 23.18 1.28
N GLY A 275 5.88 24.22 0.77
CA GLY A 275 4.65 24.80 1.31
C GLY A 275 3.42 24.45 0.48
N TYR A 276 3.41 23.28 -0.18
CA TYR A 276 2.22 22.74 -0.84
C TYR A 276 1.04 22.70 0.13
N SER A 277 -0.17 22.93 -0.38
CA SER A 277 -1.39 22.79 0.40
C SER A 277 -2.51 22.29 -0.49
N MET A 278 -3.24 21.30 0.00
CA MET A 278 -4.53 20.90 -0.52
C MET A 278 -5.46 22.11 -0.67
N ALA A 279 -6.27 22.10 -1.73
CA ALA A 279 -7.37 23.01 -1.93
C ALA A 279 -8.44 22.76 -0.85
N LEU A 280 -8.92 23.83 -0.19
CA LEU A 280 -10.03 23.70 0.75
C LEU A 280 -11.35 23.55 -0.02
N PRO A 281 -12.24 22.63 0.39
CA PRO A 281 -13.52 22.45 -0.28
C PRO A 281 -14.40 23.69 -0.15
N THR A 282 -15.03 24.09 -1.26
CA THR A 282 -16.00 25.20 -1.31
C THR A 282 -17.42 24.75 -0.93
N GLY A 283 -17.71 23.45 -1.02
CA GLY A 283 -18.97 22.84 -0.61
C GLY A 283 -18.97 22.41 0.86
N SER A 284 -20.12 22.51 1.52
CA SER A 284 -20.38 21.91 2.82
C SER A 284 -20.36 20.38 2.73
N SER A 285 -19.82 19.70 3.74
CA SER A 285 -19.99 18.24 3.88
C SER A 285 -21.46 17.83 3.85
N PRO A 286 -21.80 16.63 3.34
CA PRO A 286 -23.16 16.10 3.44
C PRO A 286 -23.65 16.17 4.89
N SER A 287 -24.90 16.57 5.10
CA SER A 287 -25.44 16.91 6.44
C SER A 287 -25.45 15.76 7.46
N SER A 288 -25.19 14.53 7.02
CA SER A 288 -25.06 13.32 7.83
C SER A 288 -23.63 12.74 7.89
N ALA A 289 -22.63 13.37 7.26
CA ALA A 289 -21.26 12.87 7.22
C ALA A 289 -20.39 13.45 8.35
N ALA A 290 -19.68 12.58 9.08
CA ALA A 290 -18.72 12.97 10.12
C ALA A 290 -17.29 12.58 9.72
N VAL A 291 -16.32 13.47 9.96
CA VAL A 291 -14.90 13.24 9.71
C VAL A 291 -14.20 12.79 10.99
N VAL A 292 -13.53 11.63 10.96
CA VAL A 292 -12.91 10.99 12.13
C VAL A 292 -11.46 10.58 11.77
N GLY A 293 -10.45 11.25 12.30
CA GLY A 293 -9.03 10.90 12.10
C GLY A 293 -8.30 10.46 13.38
N GLY A 294 -6.98 10.36 13.33
CA GLY A 294 -6.13 10.11 14.50
C GLY A 294 -6.12 8.65 14.97
N ASP A 295 -5.78 8.44 16.25
CA ASP A 295 -5.67 7.10 16.84
C ASP A 295 -7.04 6.46 17.09
N MET A 296 -7.35 5.44 16.29
CA MET A 296 -8.63 4.72 16.32
C MET A 296 -8.74 3.72 17.46
N TYR A 297 -7.61 3.31 18.07
CA TYR A 297 -7.63 2.44 19.26
C TYR A 297 -8.01 3.26 20.51
N ALA A 298 -7.56 4.51 20.62
CA ALA A 298 -7.90 5.38 21.76
C ALA A 298 -9.40 5.79 21.83
N LYS A 299 -10.10 5.83 20.69
CA LYS A 299 -11.43 6.47 20.55
C LYS A 299 -12.62 5.72 21.17
N GLN A 300 -12.41 4.53 21.74
CA GLN A 300 -13.49 3.68 22.27
C GLN A 300 -13.56 3.60 23.80
N SER A 301 -12.64 4.25 24.52
CA SER A 301 -12.62 4.20 26.00
C SER A 301 -13.78 4.93 26.69
N THR A 302 -14.58 5.72 25.97
CA THR A 302 -15.73 6.46 26.52
C THR A 302 -17.02 6.10 25.79
N GLY A 303 -17.88 5.31 26.44
CA GLY A 303 -19.24 4.96 26.00
C GLY A 303 -20.25 6.11 26.07
N THR A 304 -19.82 7.33 25.74
CA THR A 304 -20.68 8.51 25.63
C THR A 304 -20.21 9.28 24.41
N PRO A 305 -21.11 9.62 23.45
CA PRO A 305 -20.73 10.41 22.30
C PRO A 305 -20.42 11.83 22.77
N THR A 306 -19.14 12.09 23.06
CA THR A 306 -18.62 13.45 23.22
C THR A 306 -18.64 14.07 21.84
N SER A 307 -19.80 14.59 21.46
CA SER A 307 -20.02 15.33 20.22
C SER A 307 -19.16 16.58 20.23
N SER A 308 -17.90 16.45 19.81
CA SER A 308 -17.09 17.55 19.30
C SER A 308 -17.64 17.98 17.94
N SER A 309 -18.95 18.28 17.90
CA SER A 309 -19.59 18.96 16.79
C SER A 309 -19.07 20.38 16.80
N TYR A 310 -17.94 20.59 16.14
CA TYR A 310 -17.55 21.90 15.64
C TYR A 310 -18.62 22.32 14.62
N ARG A 311 -19.75 22.85 15.13
CA ARG A 311 -20.68 23.61 14.31
C ARG A 311 -19.86 24.72 13.67
N MET A 312 -19.83 24.74 12.33
CA MET A 312 -19.36 25.90 11.60
C MET A 312 -20.36 27.04 11.81
N SER A 313 -20.27 27.72 12.96
CA SER A 313 -20.92 29.00 13.17
C SER A 313 -20.20 30.02 12.30
N SER A 314 -20.74 30.25 11.10
CA SER A 314 -20.51 31.51 10.41
C SER A 314 -20.89 32.66 11.34
N SER A 315 -20.11 33.73 11.32
CA SER A 315 -20.30 34.89 12.18
C SER A 315 -21.48 35.75 11.70
N GLY A 316 -22.70 35.24 11.90
CA GLY A 316 -23.96 35.95 11.72
C GLY A 316 -24.47 36.45 13.08
N GLN A 317 -24.23 37.73 13.37
CA GLN A 317 -24.54 38.34 14.66
C GLN A 317 -26.06 38.60 14.81
N GLN A 318 -26.83 37.59 15.21
CA GLN A 318 -28.25 37.74 15.56
C GLN A 318 -28.56 37.37 17.00
N ARG A 319 -29.28 38.30 17.64
CA ARG A 319 -29.65 38.37 19.06
C ARG A 319 -30.85 37.45 19.34
N PRO A 320 -30.78 36.49 20.29
CA PRO A 320 -31.93 35.69 20.64
C PRO A 320 -32.87 36.45 21.58
N THR A 321 -34.09 36.71 21.13
CA THR A 321 -35.24 37.01 21.99
C THR A 321 -35.81 35.70 22.54
N SER A 322 -35.86 35.58 23.87
CA SER A 322 -36.52 34.48 24.58
C SER A 322 -38.04 34.59 24.47
N VAL A 323 -38.69 33.53 23.99
CA VAL A 323 -40.13 33.29 24.17
C VAL A 323 -40.29 31.87 24.75
N VAL A 324 -41.16 31.77 25.76
CA VAL A 324 -41.46 30.57 26.55
C VAL A 324 -42.88 30.10 26.19
N GLU A 325 -43.31 28.94 26.68
CA GLU A 325 -44.66 28.34 26.54
C GLU A 325 -45.02 27.81 25.13
N SER A 326 -45.80 26.74 24.96
CA SER A 326 -46.18 25.62 25.85
C SER A 326 -46.96 24.56 25.05
N THR A 327 -47.41 23.51 25.75
CA THR A 327 -48.64 22.72 25.50
C THR A 327 -48.47 21.28 24.99
N SER A 328 -49.32 20.41 25.54
CA SER A 328 -49.32 18.94 25.53
C SER A 328 -50.63 18.35 24.99
N SER A 329 -50.58 17.19 24.33
CA SER A 329 -51.68 16.20 24.17
C SER A 329 -51.11 14.94 23.48
N SER A 330 -51.31 13.68 23.91
CA SER A 330 -52.56 12.88 23.96
C SER A 330 -53.14 12.63 22.54
N ALA A 331 -53.51 11.42 22.07
CA ALA A 331 -53.57 10.05 22.60
C ALA A 331 -53.62 9.01 21.40
N PRO A 332 -53.95 7.70 21.54
CA PRO A 332 -53.57 6.64 20.58
C PRO A 332 -54.65 6.15 19.58
N SER A 333 -54.19 5.44 18.53
CA SER A 333 -54.91 4.43 17.70
C SER A 333 -53.92 3.82 16.66
N ASP A 334 -54.14 2.70 15.95
CA ASP A 334 -54.82 1.40 16.23
C ASP A 334 -54.33 0.34 15.19
N ASP A 335 -54.48 -0.97 15.47
CA ASP A 335 -54.25 -2.10 14.53
C ASP A 335 -55.47 -2.32 13.60
N PRO A 336 -55.33 -2.78 12.33
CA PRO A 336 -55.38 -4.25 12.10
C PRO A 336 -54.70 -4.84 10.83
N SER A 337 -54.30 -6.11 10.97
CA SER A 337 -54.22 -7.23 10.00
C SER A 337 -54.34 -7.02 8.47
N SER A 338 -53.45 -7.67 7.71
CA SER A 338 -53.73 -8.12 6.33
C SER A 338 -53.06 -9.47 5.99
N ASP A 339 -53.89 -10.49 5.73
CA ASP A 339 -53.49 -11.77 5.11
C ASP A 339 -53.16 -11.59 3.61
N GLY A 340 -52.25 -12.41 3.07
CA GLY A 340 -51.67 -12.17 1.75
C GLY A 340 -51.16 -13.37 0.94
N SER A 341 -52.07 -14.30 0.57
CA SER A 341 -52.05 -15.06 -0.69
C SER A 341 -50.77 -15.82 -1.11
N SER A 342 -50.77 -17.15 -0.92
CA SER A 342 -49.81 -18.06 -1.58
C SER A 342 -50.21 -18.37 -3.03
N SER A 343 -49.52 -17.80 -4.01
CA SER A 343 -49.79 -18.07 -5.44
C SER A 343 -49.14 -19.38 -5.92
N GLY A 344 -49.94 -20.43 -6.11
CA GLY A 344 -49.48 -21.70 -6.68
C GLY A 344 -49.05 -21.57 -8.14
N MET A 345 -47.83 -22.01 -8.48
CA MET A 345 -47.31 -21.99 -9.85
C MET A 345 -48.07 -22.96 -10.75
N SER A 346 -48.64 -22.44 -11.85
CA SER A 346 -49.32 -23.23 -12.88
C SER A 346 -48.36 -24.25 -13.52
N HIS A 347 -48.84 -25.49 -13.70
CA HIS A 347 -48.07 -26.59 -14.31
C HIS A 347 -47.50 -26.29 -15.70
N ARG A 348 -48.04 -25.31 -16.43
CA ARG A 348 -47.48 -24.88 -17.74
C ARG A 348 -46.14 -24.16 -17.62
N THR A 349 -45.88 -23.45 -16.51
CA THR A 349 -44.61 -22.73 -16.30
C THR A 349 -43.45 -23.72 -16.04
N ILE A 350 -43.73 -24.82 -15.33
CA ILE A 350 -42.73 -25.84 -14.97
C ILE A 350 -42.16 -26.52 -16.23
N ALA A 351 -43.01 -26.82 -17.22
CA ALA A 351 -42.59 -27.46 -18.48
C ALA A 351 -41.63 -26.57 -19.31
N ILE A 352 -41.87 -25.25 -19.34
CA ILE A 352 -41.04 -24.30 -20.09
C ILE A 352 -39.66 -24.15 -19.45
N VAL A 353 -39.60 -24.03 -18.12
CA VAL A 353 -38.34 -23.93 -17.37
C VAL A 353 -37.48 -25.19 -17.56
N ALA A 354 -38.09 -26.38 -17.54
CA ALA A 354 -37.39 -27.65 -17.77
C ALA A 354 -36.75 -27.71 -19.17
N ALA A 355 -37.47 -27.34 -20.22
CA ALA A 355 -36.94 -27.33 -21.59
C ALA A 355 -35.78 -26.33 -21.77
N CYS A 356 -35.91 -25.11 -21.23
CA CYS A 356 -34.85 -24.11 -21.30
C CYS A 356 -33.58 -24.52 -20.53
N SER A 357 -33.72 -25.21 -19.38
CA SER A 357 -32.58 -25.68 -18.59
C SER A 357 -31.70 -26.70 -19.33
N ALA A 358 -32.31 -27.61 -20.10
CA ALA A 358 -31.58 -28.61 -20.88
C ALA A 358 -30.75 -27.99 -22.01
N VAL A 359 -31.31 -27.02 -22.74
CA VAL A 359 -30.59 -26.29 -23.81
C VAL A 359 -29.49 -25.42 -23.22
N GLY A 360 -29.76 -24.72 -22.10
CA GLY A 360 -28.76 -23.90 -21.41
C GLY A 360 -27.56 -24.70 -20.90
N ALA A 361 -27.80 -25.87 -20.29
CA ALA A 361 -26.72 -26.77 -19.84
C ALA A 361 -25.85 -27.27 -21.00
N LEU A 362 -26.46 -27.59 -22.15
CA LEU A 362 -25.73 -28.07 -23.33
C LEU A 362 -24.87 -26.96 -23.97
N LEU A 363 -25.37 -25.72 -24.02
CA LEU A 363 -24.58 -24.57 -24.46
C LEU A 363 -23.40 -24.27 -23.52
N LEU A 364 -23.60 -24.35 -22.20
CA LEU A 364 -22.52 -24.19 -21.22
C LEU A 364 -21.46 -25.30 -21.34
N ALA A 365 -21.86 -26.56 -21.56
CA ALA A 365 -20.93 -27.67 -21.78
C ALA A 365 -20.08 -27.47 -23.05
N VAL A 366 -20.67 -26.98 -24.14
CA VAL A 366 -19.94 -26.65 -25.38
C VAL A 366 -18.98 -25.47 -25.16
N ALA A 367 -19.41 -24.41 -24.47
CA ALA A 367 -18.54 -23.27 -24.13
C ALA A 367 -17.36 -23.68 -23.23
N ALA A 368 -17.59 -24.55 -22.25
CA ALA A 368 -16.55 -25.13 -21.39
C ALA A 368 -15.55 -25.99 -22.19
N PHE A 369 -16.04 -26.80 -23.13
CA PHE A 369 -15.17 -27.60 -24.00
C PHE A 369 -14.25 -26.72 -24.87
N PHE A 370 -14.79 -25.66 -25.49
CA PHE A 370 -13.99 -24.76 -26.33
C PHE A 370 -12.99 -23.93 -25.51
N THR A 371 -13.35 -23.46 -24.31
CA THR A 371 -12.41 -22.75 -23.43
C THR A 371 -11.29 -23.66 -22.93
N VAL A 372 -11.58 -24.90 -22.51
CA VAL A 372 -10.55 -25.89 -22.14
C VAL A 372 -9.64 -26.24 -23.34
N ARG A 373 -10.21 -26.41 -24.53
CA ARG A 373 -9.43 -26.69 -25.76
C ARG A 373 -8.54 -25.51 -26.14
N TRP A 374 -9.05 -24.28 -26.07
CA TRP A 374 -8.30 -23.06 -26.34
C TRP A 374 -7.17 -22.85 -25.32
N TRP A 375 -7.45 -23.03 -24.02
CA TRP A 375 -6.45 -22.94 -22.96
C TRP A 375 -5.32 -23.97 -23.14
N ARG A 376 -5.65 -25.24 -23.41
CA ARG A 376 -4.63 -26.27 -23.71
C ARG A 376 -3.80 -25.94 -24.95
N ALA A 377 -4.41 -25.40 -26.01
CA ALA A 377 -3.70 -24.98 -27.21
C ALA A 377 -2.77 -23.76 -26.96
N HIS A 378 -3.18 -22.84 -26.10
CA HIS A 378 -2.33 -21.71 -25.69
C HIS A 378 -1.16 -22.17 -24.82
N VAL A 379 -1.42 -22.98 -23.79
CA VAL A 379 -0.38 -23.52 -22.90
C VAL A 379 0.63 -24.34 -23.70
N ALA A 380 0.21 -25.13 -24.69
CA ALA A 380 1.13 -25.86 -25.57
C ALA A 380 2.00 -24.96 -26.46
N ARG A 381 1.53 -23.75 -26.82
CA ARG A 381 2.30 -22.78 -27.63
C ARG A 381 3.21 -21.87 -26.81
N THR A 382 2.91 -21.66 -25.53
CA THR A 382 3.76 -20.88 -24.61
C THR A 382 4.72 -21.75 -23.78
N ARG A 383 4.73 -23.07 -24.01
CA ARG A 383 5.61 -24.01 -23.32
C ARG A 383 7.02 -23.99 -23.93
N ASP A 384 7.77 -22.98 -23.56
CA ASP A 384 9.21 -22.90 -23.79
C ASP A 384 9.93 -23.90 -22.85
N PRO A 385 10.51 -24.99 -23.36
CA PRO A 385 11.11 -26.04 -22.52
C PRO A 385 12.31 -25.53 -21.71
N TYR A 386 12.96 -24.46 -22.14
CA TYR A 386 14.09 -23.86 -21.41
C TYR A 386 13.62 -23.11 -20.15
N LYS A 387 12.37 -22.60 -20.14
CA LYS A 387 11.77 -21.97 -18.95
C LYS A 387 11.32 -22.98 -17.90
N GLU A 388 10.95 -24.20 -18.29
CA GLU A 388 10.68 -25.27 -17.32
C GLU A 388 11.95 -25.69 -16.56
N ALA A 389 13.10 -25.82 -17.23
CA ALA A 389 14.36 -26.12 -16.56
C ALA A 389 14.81 -25.01 -15.58
N ALA A 390 14.61 -23.74 -15.93
CA ALA A 390 14.89 -22.61 -15.05
C ALA A 390 13.93 -22.55 -13.84
N ALA A 391 12.62 -22.78 -14.06
CA ALA A 391 11.63 -22.83 -13.00
C ALA A 391 11.82 -24.03 -12.06
N GLN A 392 12.22 -25.19 -12.59
CA GLN A 392 12.56 -26.37 -11.79
C GLN A 392 13.83 -26.17 -10.94
N ARG A 393 14.85 -25.46 -11.47
CA ARG A 393 16.01 -25.04 -10.66
C ARG A 393 15.62 -24.10 -9.53
N MET A 394 14.82 -23.07 -9.81
CA MET A 394 14.32 -22.17 -8.75
C MET A 394 13.44 -22.87 -7.70
N LEU A 395 12.68 -23.90 -8.10
CA LEU A 395 11.91 -24.75 -7.16
C LEU A 395 12.81 -25.69 -6.34
N ALA A 396 13.91 -26.17 -6.90
CA ALA A 396 14.89 -26.98 -6.17
C ALA A 396 15.66 -26.14 -5.15
N ASP A 397 16.12 -24.94 -5.52
CA ASP A 397 16.81 -24.02 -4.62
C ASP A 397 15.88 -23.53 -3.49
N GLY A 398 14.61 -23.29 -3.79
CA GLY A 398 13.60 -22.86 -2.82
C GLY A 398 13.15 -23.91 -1.80
N LEU A 399 13.48 -25.20 -2.01
CA LEU A 399 13.10 -26.31 -1.12
C LEU A 399 14.19 -26.70 -0.10
N GLY A 400 15.33 -26.01 -0.09
CA GLY A 400 16.31 -26.12 0.98
C GLY A 400 17.15 -27.40 0.96
N GLY A 401 18.07 -27.51 -0.01
CA GLY A 401 19.32 -28.22 0.18
C GLY A 401 19.26 -29.75 0.34
N ALA A 402 18.99 -30.46 -0.76
CA ALA A 402 19.63 -31.75 -1.00
C ALA A 402 20.70 -31.55 -2.07
N SER A 403 21.94 -31.29 -1.65
CA SER A 403 23.09 -31.18 -2.56
C SER A 403 23.30 -32.52 -3.27
N LEU A 404 22.99 -32.56 -4.57
CA LEU A 404 23.54 -33.59 -5.45
C LEU A 404 25.07 -33.48 -5.42
N PRO A 405 25.81 -34.60 -5.42
CA PRO A 405 27.26 -34.57 -5.31
C PRO A 405 27.89 -33.79 -6.47
N GLU A 406 28.95 -33.05 -6.18
CA GLU A 406 29.67 -32.22 -7.14
C GLU A 406 30.28 -33.06 -8.27
N GLU A 407 29.59 -33.14 -9.41
CA GLU A 407 30.28 -33.35 -10.68
C GLU A 407 30.89 -32.02 -11.12
N HIS A 408 32.21 -32.01 -11.30
CA HIS A 408 32.95 -30.88 -11.86
C HIS A 408 32.37 -30.48 -13.23
N PHE A 409 31.65 -29.37 -13.26
CA PHE A 409 31.40 -28.62 -14.49
C PHE A 409 32.42 -27.49 -14.59
N ASP A 410 33.31 -27.58 -15.57
CA ASP A 410 34.33 -26.56 -15.84
C ASP A 410 33.69 -25.18 -16.05
N ALA A 411 33.96 -24.26 -15.12
CA ALA A 411 33.36 -22.92 -15.05
C ALA A 411 33.87 -21.93 -16.12
N LEU A 412 34.36 -22.43 -17.26
CA LEU A 412 34.96 -21.66 -18.35
C LEU A 412 34.31 -21.89 -19.72
N ALA A 413 33.33 -22.79 -19.84
CA ALA A 413 32.51 -22.88 -21.04
C ALA A 413 31.46 -21.75 -21.05
N PRO A 414 31.47 -20.82 -22.03
CA PRO A 414 30.37 -19.87 -22.17
C PRO A 414 29.05 -20.61 -22.47
N PRO A 415 27.89 -20.09 -22.02
CA PRO A 415 26.61 -20.73 -22.29
C PRO A 415 26.41 -20.87 -23.80
N PRO A 416 25.85 -22.00 -24.28
CA PRO A 416 25.69 -22.25 -25.71
C PRO A 416 24.87 -21.15 -26.36
N ALA A 417 25.39 -20.59 -27.46
CA ALA A 417 24.78 -19.47 -28.15
C ALA A 417 23.34 -19.79 -28.58
N TYR A 418 22.44 -18.83 -28.36
CA TYR A 418 21.04 -18.96 -28.76
C TYR A 418 20.92 -18.87 -30.28
N HIS A 419 20.81 -20.03 -30.93
CA HIS A 419 20.43 -20.13 -32.34
C HIS A 419 18.91 -20.20 -32.50
N PRO A 420 18.28 -19.22 -33.19
CA PRO A 420 16.87 -19.27 -33.58
C PRO A 420 16.52 -20.56 -34.34
N GLU A 421 15.25 -20.94 -34.32
CA GLU A 421 14.80 -22.20 -34.91
C GLU A 421 15.05 -22.27 -36.44
N GLU A 422 15.09 -21.13 -37.13
CA GLU A 422 15.46 -21.03 -38.55
C GLU A 422 16.92 -21.42 -38.82
N GLU A 423 17.88 -20.92 -38.03
CA GLU A 423 19.29 -21.31 -38.18
C GLU A 423 19.48 -22.80 -37.95
N ARG A 424 18.77 -23.36 -36.94
CA ARG A 424 18.85 -24.79 -36.62
C ARG A 424 18.33 -25.69 -37.74
N ARG A 425 17.34 -25.22 -38.51
CA ARG A 425 16.84 -25.92 -39.72
C ARG A 425 17.80 -25.77 -40.91
N LEU A 426 18.46 -24.63 -41.06
CA LEU A 426 19.47 -24.40 -42.11
C LEU A 426 20.75 -25.20 -41.87
N SER A 427 21.21 -25.34 -40.61
CA SER A 427 22.38 -26.16 -40.27
C SER A 427 22.11 -27.66 -40.37
N ALA A 428 20.90 -28.12 -40.03
CA ALA A 428 20.49 -29.52 -40.21
C ALA A 428 20.37 -29.94 -41.69
N ALA A 429 20.22 -28.98 -42.61
CA ALA A 429 20.15 -29.23 -44.05
C ALA A 429 21.53 -29.29 -44.75
N ARG A 430 22.66 -29.18 -44.01
CA ARG A 430 23.99 -28.96 -44.61
C ARG A 430 25.10 -29.89 -44.10
N THR A 431 24.92 -31.18 -44.30
CA THR A 431 26.01 -32.19 -44.45
C THR A 431 25.42 -33.38 -45.23
N PRO A 432 26.12 -33.98 -46.21
CA PRO A 432 27.49 -34.48 -46.06
C PRO A 432 28.52 -33.88 -47.04
N GLY A 433 29.80 -33.93 -46.68
CA GLY A 433 30.90 -33.48 -47.54
C GLY A 433 32.25 -33.50 -46.80
N THR A 434 32.86 -34.68 -46.73
CA THR A 434 34.21 -34.91 -46.18
C THR A 434 35.29 -34.12 -46.91
N THR A 435 36.12 -33.38 -46.20
CA THR A 435 37.57 -33.31 -46.47
C THR A 435 38.32 -33.07 -45.17
N GLU A 436 39.35 -33.86 -44.91
CA GLU A 436 40.32 -33.57 -43.85
C GLU A 436 41.21 -32.39 -44.30
N GLU A 437 41.49 -31.43 -43.42
CA GLU A 437 42.66 -30.57 -43.59
C GLU A 437 43.41 -30.44 -42.26
N ILE A 438 44.64 -30.93 -42.28
CA ILE A 438 45.57 -30.94 -41.14
C ILE A 438 46.36 -29.63 -41.19
N MET A 439 46.31 -28.81 -40.13
CA MET A 439 47.26 -27.71 -39.94
C MET A 439 47.75 -27.58 -38.48
N PRO A 440 48.95 -27.01 -38.27
CA PRO A 440 49.82 -27.45 -37.17
C PRO A 440 49.84 -26.52 -35.95
N LEU A 441 50.40 -27.08 -34.86
CA LEU A 441 50.74 -26.35 -33.63
C LEU A 441 51.76 -25.22 -33.89
N PRO A 442 51.57 -24.02 -33.32
CA PRO A 442 52.62 -23.02 -33.24
C PRO A 442 53.66 -23.39 -32.15
N PRO A 443 54.95 -23.04 -32.34
CA PRO A 443 56.03 -23.48 -31.46
C PRO A 443 56.16 -22.64 -30.18
N SER A 444 56.65 -23.28 -29.12
CA SER A 444 57.07 -22.65 -27.87
C SER A 444 58.40 -21.89 -28.03
N ALA A 445 58.43 -20.64 -27.58
CA ALA A 445 59.65 -19.88 -27.23
C ALA A 445 59.38 -19.27 -25.84
N ARG A 446 60.01 -19.77 -24.76
CA ARG A 446 61.43 -19.63 -24.34
C ARG A 446 61.67 -18.28 -23.64
N ASN A 447 62.04 -18.37 -22.37
CA ASN A 447 62.41 -17.29 -21.47
C ASN A 447 63.49 -16.37 -22.05
N GLU A 448 63.44 -15.09 -21.65
CA GLU A 448 64.63 -14.34 -21.30
C GLU A 448 64.32 -13.40 -20.13
N ASP A 449 65.23 -13.37 -19.15
CA ASP A 449 65.15 -12.55 -17.94
C ASP A 449 65.37 -11.07 -18.23
N THR A 450 64.98 -10.17 -17.32
CA THR A 450 65.79 -9.01 -16.85
C THR A 450 65.04 -8.24 -15.74
N TYR A 451 65.59 -8.27 -14.52
CA TYR A 451 65.30 -7.28 -13.47
C TYR A 451 66.02 -5.95 -13.79
N PRO A 452 65.55 -4.82 -13.24
CA PRO A 452 66.51 -4.07 -12.44
C PRO A 452 65.97 -3.63 -11.06
N ASP A 453 66.94 -3.43 -10.17
CA ASP A 453 66.80 -3.00 -8.80
C ASP A 453 66.32 -1.55 -8.61
N GLU A 454 65.58 -1.35 -7.52
CA GLU A 454 65.88 -0.41 -6.42
C GLU A 454 66.48 0.99 -6.75
N LYS A 455 65.74 2.07 -6.42
CA LYS A 455 66.13 2.99 -5.31
C LYS A 455 65.20 4.19 -5.07
N ALA A 456 65.14 4.54 -3.78
CA ALA A 456 64.78 5.82 -3.14
C ALA A 456 63.35 6.36 -3.32
#